data_AF-A0A437M2C8-F1
#
_entry.id   AF-A0A437M2C8-F1
#
_cell.length_a   1.000
_cell.length_b   1.000
_cell.length_c   1.000
_cell.angle_alpha   90.00
_cell.angle_beta   90.00
_cell.angle_gamma   90.00
#
_symmetry.space_group_name_H-M   'P 1'
#
loop_
_entity.id
_entity.type
_entity.pdbx_description
1 polymer ?
#
loop_
_entity_poly.entity_id
_entity_poly.type
_entity_poly.pdbx_seq_one_letter_code
_entity_poly.pdbx_strand_id
1 'polypeptide(L)'
;MIASFVRPWVGRTPVIFGGVSGGHVTLQDKTFDLPRGRRYERRTGEALSEREPVQLLRKLEREIGSDAFATQYLQAPAPPGGGMVKREWIKRYDTPPEPGTGLTYISWDTASKGGPDNSYSVGLAVQRVAKDRFYLLEVVRRRMQFPELLHAAQEMAARYPGAITLVEDTAVGPALVSSLGSTVNVQGIKPEGDKEARLSRVTALMERGELYLPFRAPWLEVFEAEFFSFPGSQHNDQVDALSQLLGYSIRDTYWIWHLPL
;
A
#
# COMPACT_ATOMS: atom_id res chain seq x y z
N MET A 1 -18.03 -38.83 55.93
CA MET A 1 -19.30 -38.19 55.53
C MET A 1 -18.93 -37.13 54.48
N ILE A 2 -19.59 -37.15 53.31
CA ILE A 2 -19.54 -36.16 52.20
C ILE A 2 -18.25 -36.23 51.34
N ALA A 3 -18.20 -36.95 50.20
CA ALA A 3 -18.76 -36.68 48.86
C ALA A 3 -18.14 -35.43 48.17
N SER A 4 -17.20 -35.63 47.24
CA SER A 4 -17.38 -35.48 45.77
C SER A 4 -17.09 -34.06 45.22
N PHE A 5 -16.05 -33.92 44.39
CA PHE A 5 -16.23 -33.62 42.95
C PHE A 5 -14.91 -33.77 42.16
N VAL A 6 -14.97 -34.60 41.13
CA VAL A 6 -13.99 -34.74 40.06
C VAL A 6 -14.12 -33.55 39.10
N ARG A 7 -13.00 -32.97 38.66
CA ARG A 7 -12.90 -32.33 37.35
C ARG A 7 -11.69 -32.89 36.60
N PRO A 8 -11.87 -33.46 35.39
CA PRO A 8 -10.76 -33.95 34.60
C PRO A 8 -9.99 -32.78 33.99
N TRP A 9 -8.66 -32.84 34.13
CA TRP A 9 -7.71 -32.04 33.36
C TRP A 9 -7.84 -32.39 31.87
N VAL A 10 -8.38 -31.48 31.06
CA VAL A 10 -8.51 -31.64 29.61
C VAL A 10 -7.32 -30.99 28.92
N GLY A 11 -6.60 -31.80 28.14
CA GLY A 11 -5.92 -31.41 26.89
C GLY A 11 -4.92 -30.27 26.94
N ARG A 12 -3.69 -30.53 27.43
CA ARG A 12 -2.52 -29.76 27.00
C ARG A 12 -1.85 -30.48 25.83
N THR A 13 -1.87 -29.85 24.66
CA THR A 13 -1.01 -30.17 23.52
C THR A 13 0.46 -30.16 23.96
N PRO A 14 1.28 -31.16 23.61
CA PRO A 14 2.69 -31.11 23.92
C PRO A 14 3.36 -30.07 23.00
N VAL A 15 3.89 -29.01 23.60
CA VAL A 15 4.76 -28.05 22.90
C VAL A 15 6.10 -28.75 22.68
N ILE A 16 6.34 -29.22 21.45
CA ILE A 16 7.64 -29.74 21.03
C ILE A 16 8.52 -28.55 20.66
N PHE A 17 9.53 -28.27 21.47
CA PHE A 17 10.61 -27.35 21.12
C PHE A 17 11.61 -28.09 20.21
N GLY A 18 11.66 -27.70 18.94
CA GLY A 18 12.65 -28.17 17.98
C GLY A 18 12.60 -27.33 16.71
N GLY A 19 13.54 -26.40 16.57
CA GLY A 19 13.81 -25.66 15.33
C GLY A 19 12.97 -24.38 15.16
N VAL A 20 13.66 -23.25 15.16
CA VAL A 20 13.15 -21.88 14.99
C VAL A 20 12.16 -21.75 13.84
N SER A 21 10.96 -21.21 14.10
CA SER A 21 10.24 -20.33 13.16
C SER A 21 9.08 -19.66 13.89
N GLY A 22 9.16 -18.34 14.09
CA GLY A 22 8.07 -17.51 14.60
C GLY A 22 6.95 -17.28 13.58
N GLY A 23 6.67 -18.27 12.72
CA GLY A 23 5.58 -18.20 11.74
C GLY A 23 4.23 -18.46 12.40
N HIS A 24 3.16 -17.99 11.78
CA HIS A 24 1.79 -18.14 12.26
C HIS A 24 1.02 -19.25 11.51
N VAL A 25 1.55 -19.71 10.37
CA VAL A 25 0.96 -20.76 9.51
C VAL A 25 2.01 -21.82 9.16
N THR A 26 1.55 -23.06 8.99
CA THR A 26 2.37 -24.18 8.52
C THR A 26 2.72 -24.02 7.03
N LEU A 27 4.01 -23.96 6.69
CA LEU A 27 4.50 -23.75 5.30
C LEU A 27 4.62 -25.03 4.48
N GLN A 28 4.73 -26.17 5.16
CA GLN A 28 4.93 -27.48 4.55
C GLN A 28 4.28 -28.54 5.41
N ASP A 29 3.79 -29.60 4.76
CA ASP A 29 3.29 -30.77 5.46
C ASP A 29 4.40 -31.34 6.35
N LYS A 30 4.10 -31.49 7.64
CA LYS A 30 5.04 -32.02 8.62
C LYS A 30 4.38 -33.08 9.47
N THR A 31 5.11 -34.17 9.64
CA THR A 31 4.75 -35.26 10.53
C THR A 31 5.62 -35.21 11.77
N PHE A 32 4.98 -35.18 12.93
CA PHE A 32 5.64 -35.21 14.24
C PHE A 32 5.36 -36.53 14.93
N ASP A 33 6.42 -37.26 15.25
CA ASP A 33 6.32 -38.45 16.10
C ASP A 33 6.25 -38.03 17.57
N LEU A 34 5.16 -38.42 18.23
CA LEU A 34 4.85 -38.11 19.61
C LEU A 34 5.13 -39.32 20.52
N PRO A 35 5.37 -39.09 21.82
CA PRO A 35 5.51 -40.18 22.79
C PRO A 35 4.34 -41.17 22.74
N ARG A 36 4.66 -42.46 22.92
CA ARG A 36 3.75 -43.62 22.83
C ARG A 36 3.31 -43.99 21.40
N GLY A 37 4.17 -43.75 20.40
CA GLY A 37 3.94 -44.16 19.01
C GLY A 37 2.79 -43.42 18.32
N ARG A 38 2.42 -42.25 18.85
CA ARG A 38 1.39 -41.41 18.23
C ARG A 38 2.03 -40.54 17.17
N ARG A 39 1.28 -40.25 16.11
CA ARG A 39 1.71 -39.39 15.03
C ARG A 39 0.78 -38.18 14.95
N TYR A 40 1.35 -37.00 14.81
CA TYR A 40 0.60 -35.77 14.53
C TYR A 40 1.02 -35.24 13.17
N GLU A 41 0.05 -35.13 12.27
CA GLU A 41 0.25 -34.56 10.94
C GLU A 41 -0.28 -33.13 10.94
N ARG A 42 0.58 -32.21 10.48
CA ARG A 42 0.23 -30.82 10.22
C ARG A 42 0.28 -30.60 8.72
N ARG A 43 -0.79 -30.03 8.18
CA ARG A 43 -0.88 -29.73 6.75
C ARG A 43 -0.49 -28.28 6.48
N THR A 44 0.05 -28.07 5.28
CA THR A 44 0.33 -26.74 4.73
C THR A 44 -0.94 -25.89 4.80
N GLY A 45 -0.79 -24.65 5.29
CA GLY A 45 -1.91 -23.72 5.46
C GLY A 45 -2.68 -23.83 6.78
N GLU A 46 -2.33 -24.77 7.66
CA GLU A 46 -2.92 -24.85 9.00
C GLU A 46 -2.29 -23.81 9.94
N ALA A 47 -3.14 -23.14 10.72
CA ALA A 47 -2.71 -22.18 11.74
C ALA A 47 -1.87 -22.87 12.82
N LEU A 48 -0.82 -22.19 13.27
CA LEU A 48 0.07 -22.71 14.31
C LEU A 48 -0.48 -22.46 15.73
N SER A 49 -1.44 -21.55 15.87
CA SER A 49 -2.04 -21.10 17.13
C SER A 49 -3.57 -20.99 17.03
N GLU A 50 -4.28 -21.39 18.08
CA GLU A 50 -5.75 -21.22 18.19
C GLU A 50 -6.20 -19.76 18.31
N ARG A 51 -5.28 -18.86 18.68
CA ARG A 51 -5.57 -17.41 18.77
C ARG A 51 -5.73 -16.76 17.39
N GLU A 52 -5.19 -17.40 16.35
CA GLU A 52 -5.18 -16.89 14.98
C GLU A 52 -5.76 -17.97 14.06
N PRO A 53 -7.08 -18.17 14.09
CA PRO A 53 -7.72 -19.18 13.25
C PRO A 53 -7.47 -18.89 11.77
N VAL A 54 -7.45 -19.93 10.93
CA VAL A 54 -7.14 -19.84 9.49
C VAL A 54 -8.01 -18.80 8.77
N GLN A 55 -9.27 -18.65 9.17
CA GLN A 55 -10.18 -17.65 8.61
C GLN A 55 -9.71 -16.22 8.88
N LEU A 56 -9.17 -15.94 10.07
CA LEU A 56 -8.58 -14.65 10.41
C LEU A 56 -7.31 -14.41 9.60
N LEU A 57 -6.45 -15.42 9.48
CA LEU A 57 -5.20 -15.31 8.71
C LEU A 57 -5.48 -15.05 7.22
N ARG A 58 -6.49 -15.71 6.63
CA ARG A 58 -6.94 -15.41 5.25
C ARG A 58 -7.54 -14.02 5.10
N LYS A 59 -8.23 -13.52 6.13
CA LYS A 59 -8.74 -12.16 6.13
C LYS A 59 -7.58 -11.16 6.15
N LEU A 60 -6.62 -11.37 7.06
CA LEU A 60 -5.41 -10.55 7.16
C LEU A 60 -4.60 -10.56 5.85
N GLU A 61 -4.37 -11.74 5.26
CA GLU A 61 -3.70 -11.89 3.97
C GLU A 61 -4.34 -11.02 2.87
N ARG A 62 -5.68 -10.97 2.80
CA ARG A 62 -6.39 -10.11 1.84
C ARG A 62 -6.31 -8.62 2.16
N GLU A 63 -6.19 -8.28 3.44
CA GLU A 63 -6.11 -6.89 3.91
C GLU A 63 -4.71 -6.32 3.66
N ILE A 64 -3.65 -7.07 3.98
CA ILE A 64 -2.26 -6.60 3.89
C ILE A 64 -1.53 -7.02 2.61
N GLY A 65 -2.08 -7.95 1.83
CA GLY A 65 -1.50 -8.46 0.58
C GLY A 65 -0.58 -9.67 0.78
N SER A 66 -0.41 -10.47 -0.27
CA SER A 66 0.31 -11.76 -0.21
C SER A 66 1.74 -11.64 0.29
N ASP A 67 2.46 -10.61 -0.17
CA ASP A 67 3.90 -10.49 0.08
C ASP A 67 4.19 -9.95 1.49
N ALA A 68 3.38 -9.00 1.97
CA ALA A 68 3.43 -8.54 3.35
C ALA A 68 3.03 -9.67 4.32
N PHE A 69 2.02 -10.46 3.95
CA PHE A 69 1.62 -11.64 4.71
C PHE A 69 2.72 -12.69 4.74
N ALA A 70 3.36 -12.99 3.60
CA ALA A 70 4.49 -13.92 3.54
C ALA A 70 5.65 -13.46 4.41
N THR A 71 5.96 -12.17 4.41
CA THR A 71 7.05 -11.61 5.24
C THR A 71 6.70 -11.69 6.73
N GLN A 72 5.54 -11.19 7.13
CA GLN A 72 5.18 -11.05 8.56
C GLN A 72 4.73 -12.38 9.18
N TYR A 73 3.86 -13.13 8.50
CA TYR A 73 3.19 -14.31 9.03
C TYR A 73 3.86 -15.63 8.61
N LEU A 74 4.53 -15.65 7.46
CA LEU A 74 5.22 -16.85 6.95
C LEU A 74 6.75 -16.80 7.14
N GLN A 75 7.31 -15.64 7.53
CA GLN A 75 8.77 -15.44 7.64
C GLN A 75 9.50 -15.79 6.33
N ALA A 76 8.83 -15.56 5.20
CA ALA A 76 9.30 -15.86 3.86
C ALA A 76 9.31 -14.57 3.02
N PRO A 77 10.25 -13.64 3.27
CA PRO A 77 10.36 -12.42 2.50
C PRO A 77 10.64 -12.75 1.03
N ALA A 78 10.06 -11.97 0.12
CA ALA A 78 10.35 -12.10 -1.30
C ALA A 78 11.85 -11.86 -1.57
N PRO A 79 12.47 -12.57 -2.52
CA PRO A 79 13.87 -12.36 -2.86
C PRO A 79 14.09 -10.93 -3.38
N PRO A 80 15.20 -10.26 -3.00
CA PRO A 80 15.52 -8.92 -3.48
C PRO A 80 15.56 -8.88 -5.02
N GLY A 81 14.83 -7.94 -5.63
CA GLY A 81 14.87 -7.69 -7.08
C GLY A 81 13.66 -8.16 -7.89
N GLY A 82 12.65 -8.78 -7.27
CA GLY A 82 11.32 -8.92 -7.88
C GLY A 82 10.55 -7.59 -7.79
N GLY A 83 9.90 -7.16 -8.88
CA GLY A 83 9.03 -5.98 -8.84
C GLY A 83 7.91 -6.16 -7.80
N MET A 84 7.70 -5.17 -6.94
CA MET A 84 6.70 -5.25 -5.85
C MET A 84 5.25 -5.25 -6.35
N VAL A 85 5.04 -4.89 -7.62
CA VAL A 85 3.72 -4.83 -8.26
C VAL A 85 3.75 -5.68 -9.52
N LYS A 86 2.76 -6.56 -9.67
CA LYS A 86 2.62 -7.42 -10.84
C LYS A 86 1.74 -6.77 -11.90
N ARG A 87 2.05 -6.97 -13.17
CA ARG A 87 1.30 -6.35 -14.29
C ARG A 87 -0.15 -6.83 -14.34
N GLU A 88 -0.40 -8.10 -14.03
CA GLU A 88 -1.74 -8.72 -14.02
C GLU A 88 -2.67 -8.20 -12.92
N TRP A 89 -2.11 -7.58 -11.88
CA TRP A 89 -2.87 -6.92 -10.82
C TRP A 89 -3.54 -5.64 -11.31
N ILE A 90 -2.91 -4.96 -12.28
CA ILE A 90 -3.34 -3.64 -12.73
C ILE A 90 -4.43 -3.75 -13.78
N LYS A 91 -5.56 -3.06 -13.54
CA LYS A 91 -6.66 -2.95 -14.49
C LYS A 91 -6.44 -1.78 -15.45
N ARG A 92 -7.16 -1.82 -16.57
CA ARG A 92 -7.09 -0.82 -17.63
C ARG A 92 -8.40 -0.10 -17.81
N TYR A 93 -8.35 1.15 -18.26
CA TYR A 93 -9.52 1.92 -18.65
C TYR A 93 -9.29 2.70 -19.96
N ASP A 94 -10.35 2.88 -20.74
CA ASP A 94 -10.37 3.75 -21.93
C ASP A 94 -10.91 5.13 -21.59
N THR A 95 -12.04 5.18 -20.86
CA THR A 95 -12.70 6.41 -20.44
C THR A 95 -12.54 6.56 -18.92
N PRO A 96 -12.02 7.70 -18.43
CA PRO A 96 -11.93 7.94 -17.00
C PRO A 96 -13.33 8.06 -16.38
N PRO A 97 -13.48 7.91 -15.07
CA PRO A 97 -14.74 8.20 -14.40
C PRO A 97 -15.14 9.68 -14.61
N GLU A 98 -16.44 9.96 -14.56
CA GLU A 98 -16.92 11.33 -14.72
C GLU A 98 -16.40 12.24 -13.60
N PRO A 99 -16.02 13.50 -13.89
CA PRO A 99 -15.68 14.48 -12.87
C PRO A 99 -16.79 14.59 -11.81
N GLY A 100 -16.42 14.70 -10.54
CA GLY A 100 -17.36 14.77 -9.42
C GLY A 100 -17.93 13.43 -8.95
N THR A 101 -17.63 12.32 -9.65
CA THR A 101 -17.90 10.98 -9.10
C THR A 101 -16.80 10.58 -8.12
N GLY A 102 -17.13 10.45 -6.84
CA GLY A 102 -16.15 10.10 -5.79
C GLY A 102 -15.22 11.24 -5.39
N LEU A 103 -14.00 10.91 -4.95
CA LEU A 103 -13.00 11.86 -4.47
C LEU A 103 -11.79 11.87 -5.38
N THR A 104 -11.31 13.07 -5.71
CA THR A 104 -10.05 13.23 -6.47
C THR A 104 -8.95 13.67 -5.52
N TYR A 105 -7.78 13.05 -5.66
CA TYR A 105 -6.59 13.37 -4.91
C TYR A 105 -5.49 13.77 -5.89
N ILE A 106 -4.68 14.75 -5.51
CA ILE A 106 -3.44 15.09 -6.18
C ILE A 106 -2.31 14.84 -5.18
N SER A 107 -1.18 14.32 -5.63
CA SER A 107 0.02 14.17 -4.80
C SER A 107 1.23 14.72 -5.52
N TRP A 108 1.97 15.57 -4.81
CA TRP A 108 3.25 16.13 -5.24
C TRP A 108 4.38 15.57 -4.39
N ASP A 109 5.32 14.87 -5.04
CA ASP A 109 6.66 14.56 -4.53
C ASP A 109 7.62 15.64 -5.06
N THR A 110 8.19 16.43 -4.15
CA THR A 110 8.99 17.61 -4.50
C THR A 110 10.46 17.38 -4.22
N ALA A 111 11.25 17.28 -5.28
CA ALA A 111 12.70 17.40 -5.23
C ALA A 111 13.18 18.74 -4.65
N SER A 112 14.30 18.72 -3.91
CA SER A 112 15.05 19.94 -3.56
C SER A 112 16.19 20.22 -4.55
N LYS A 113 16.51 21.52 -4.65
CA LYS A 113 17.63 22.17 -5.35
C LYS A 113 17.35 22.49 -6.81
N GLY A 114 18.03 23.54 -7.29
CA GLY A 114 17.94 24.13 -8.62
C GLY A 114 19.22 23.89 -9.42
N GLY A 115 19.10 23.51 -10.70
CA GLY A 115 20.23 23.17 -11.58
C GLY A 115 19.97 22.01 -12.56
N PRO A 116 20.89 21.75 -13.50
CA PRO A 116 20.79 20.65 -14.46
C PRO A 116 20.80 19.25 -13.82
N ASP A 117 21.29 19.13 -12.58
CA ASP A 117 21.29 17.92 -11.75
C ASP A 117 20.05 17.79 -10.84
N ASN A 118 19.01 18.58 -11.10
CA ASN A 118 17.79 18.53 -10.29
C ASN A 118 17.12 17.16 -10.31
N SER A 119 16.76 16.69 -9.12
CA SER A 119 15.83 15.58 -8.98
C SER A 119 14.48 15.95 -9.60
N TYR A 120 13.74 14.94 -10.06
CA TYR A 120 12.44 15.17 -10.68
C TYR A 120 11.42 15.59 -9.61
N SER A 121 10.61 16.58 -9.93
CA SER A 121 9.34 16.80 -9.23
C SER A 121 8.26 15.99 -9.94
N VAL A 122 7.45 15.27 -9.16
CA VAL A 122 6.35 14.47 -9.68
C VAL A 122 5.03 14.94 -9.09
N GLY A 123 4.07 15.20 -9.96
CA GLY A 123 2.68 15.43 -9.60
C GLY A 123 1.82 14.34 -10.24
N LEU A 124 0.86 13.78 -9.50
CA LEU A 124 -0.12 12.86 -10.07
C LEU A 124 -1.51 13.10 -9.52
N ALA A 125 -2.52 12.78 -10.35
CA ALA A 125 -3.93 12.89 -10.01
C ALA A 125 -4.58 11.52 -10.07
N VAL A 126 -5.28 11.14 -9.00
CA VAL A 126 -6.02 9.88 -8.89
C VAL A 126 -7.44 10.15 -8.44
N GLN A 127 -8.40 9.58 -9.13
CA GLN A 127 -9.80 9.59 -8.71
C GLN A 127 -10.16 8.26 -8.07
N ARG A 128 -10.69 8.31 -6.86
CA ARG A 128 -11.26 7.19 -6.14
C ARG A 128 -12.78 7.23 -6.25
N VAL A 129 -13.34 6.16 -6.80
CA VAL A 129 -14.80 5.98 -6.93
C VAL A 129 -15.29 4.81 -6.08
N ALA A 130 -16.60 4.56 -6.12
CA ALA A 130 -17.23 3.50 -5.35
C ALA A 130 -16.55 2.12 -5.49
N LYS A 131 -16.56 1.36 -4.39
CA LYS A 131 -15.84 0.09 -4.20
C LYS A 131 -14.32 0.24 -4.29
N ASP A 132 -13.80 1.38 -3.83
CA ASP A 132 -12.37 1.66 -3.74
C ASP A 132 -11.61 1.45 -5.05
N ARG A 133 -12.23 1.84 -6.17
CA ARG A 133 -11.55 1.79 -7.47
C ARG A 133 -10.81 3.10 -7.68
N PHE A 134 -9.50 3.00 -7.89
CA PHE A 134 -8.58 4.12 -8.06
C PHE A 134 -8.16 4.22 -9.52
N TYR A 135 -8.39 5.37 -10.14
CA TYR A 135 -8.05 5.65 -11.54
C TYR A 135 -6.93 6.68 -11.57
N LEU A 136 -5.75 6.29 -12.05
CA LEU A 136 -4.65 7.24 -12.28
C LEU A 136 -4.96 8.04 -13.55
N LEU A 137 -5.26 9.33 -13.37
CA LEU A 137 -5.75 10.21 -14.43
C LEU A 137 -4.60 10.93 -15.16
N GLU A 138 -3.59 11.37 -14.41
CA GLU A 138 -2.51 12.18 -14.94
C GLU A 138 -1.24 11.99 -14.12
N VAL A 139 -0.09 12.01 -14.80
CA VAL A 139 1.24 12.09 -14.18
C VAL A 139 2.03 13.19 -14.89
N VAL A 140 2.60 14.09 -14.10
CA VAL A 140 3.55 15.13 -14.51
C VAL A 140 4.88 14.81 -13.85
N ARG A 141 5.93 14.59 -14.65
CA ARG A 141 7.29 14.37 -14.17
C ARG A 141 8.23 15.31 -14.90
N ARG A 142 8.78 16.31 -14.18
CA ARG A 142 9.65 17.34 -14.76
C ARG A 142 10.69 17.79 -13.73
N ARG A 143 11.85 18.23 -14.22
CA ARG A 143 12.80 18.99 -13.39
C ARG A 143 12.33 20.44 -13.38
N MET A 144 11.89 20.92 -12.22
CA MET A 144 11.26 22.24 -12.11
C MET A 144 11.96 23.07 -11.03
N GLN A 145 12.12 24.37 -11.30
CA GLN A 145 12.36 25.34 -10.24
C GLN A 145 11.07 25.67 -9.51
N PHE A 146 11.16 26.28 -8.33
CA PHE A 146 9.99 26.57 -7.51
C PHE A 146 8.86 27.33 -8.23
N PRO A 147 9.13 28.40 -9.03
CA PRO A 147 8.05 29.09 -9.76
C PRO A 147 7.34 28.18 -10.77
N GLU A 148 8.08 27.32 -11.46
CA GLU A 148 7.54 26.35 -12.43
C GLU A 148 6.73 25.26 -11.73
N LEU A 149 7.21 24.77 -10.58
CA LEU A 149 6.51 23.80 -9.74
C LEU A 149 5.19 24.38 -9.21
N LEU A 150 5.20 25.60 -8.70
CA LEU A 150 4.00 26.29 -8.22
C LEU A 150 2.97 26.42 -9.35
N HIS A 151 3.41 26.85 -10.53
CA HIS A 151 2.53 26.97 -11.70
C HIS A 151 1.96 25.62 -12.13
N ALA A 152 2.79 24.57 -12.22
CA ALA A 152 2.35 23.23 -12.57
C ALA A 152 1.35 22.66 -11.56
N ALA A 153 1.55 22.91 -10.27
CA ALA A 153 0.62 22.52 -9.21
C ALA A 153 -0.71 23.25 -9.30
N GLN A 154 -0.71 24.55 -9.59
CA GLN A 154 -1.93 25.34 -9.83
C GLN A 154 -2.69 24.86 -11.06
N GLU A 155 -2.00 24.60 -12.17
CA GLU A 155 -2.62 24.08 -13.40
C GLU A 155 -3.27 22.71 -13.19
N MET A 156 -2.59 21.81 -12.46
CA MET A 156 -3.15 20.50 -12.14
C MET A 156 -4.36 20.64 -11.22
N ALA A 157 -4.29 21.47 -10.17
CA ALA A 157 -5.43 21.74 -9.29
C ALA A 157 -6.62 22.36 -10.03
N ALA A 158 -6.38 23.22 -11.03
CA ALA A 158 -7.42 23.78 -11.87
C ALA A 158 -8.09 22.74 -12.79
N ARG A 159 -7.34 21.73 -13.27
CA ARG A 159 -7.90 20.60 -14.05
C ARG A 159 -8.78 19.68 -13.21
N TYR A 160 -8.49 19.56 -11.92
CA TYR A 160 -9.24 18.70 -10.98
C TYR A 160 -9.84 19.52 -9.83
N PRO A 161 -10.87 20.33 -10.11
CA PRO A 161 -11.48 21.19 -9.10
C PRO A 161 -12.02 20.36 -7.92
N GLY A 162 -11.74 20.82 -6.70
CA GLY A 162 -12.14 20.13 -5.48
C GLY A 162 -11.23 18.97 -5.06
N ALA A 163 -10.14 18.70 -5.79
CA ALA A 163 -9.19 17.68 -5.41
C ALA A 163 -8.48 18.00 -4.08
N ILE A 164 -8.28 16.97 -3.26
CA ILE A 164 -7.44 17.04 -2.07
C ILE A 164 -5.98 16.94 -2.53
N THR A 165 -5.25 18.04 -2.44
CA THR A 165 -3.85 18.12 -2.89
C THR A 165 -2.92 17.83 -1.74
N LEU A 166 -2.09 16.82 -1.89
CA LEU A 166 -1.09 16.39 -0.93
C LEU A 166 0.27 16.85 -1.41
N VAL A 167 1.04 17.48 -0.52
CA VAL A 167 2.40 17.90 -0.80
C VAL A 167 3.28 17.35 0.31
N GLU A 168 4.38 16.68 -0.05
CA GLU A 168 5.32 16.21 0.95
C GLU A 168 5.90 17.39 1.75
N ASP A 169 5.88 17.32 3.08
CA ASP A 169 6.37 18.35 3.99
C ASP A 169 7.90 18.29 4.17
N THR A 170 8.60 18.22 3.04
CA THR A 170 10.07 18.21 2.95
C THR A 170 10.53 19.18 1.86
N ALA A 171 11.81 19.55 1.86
CA ALA A 171 12.40 20.39 0.83
C ALA A 171 11.64 21.73 0.59
N VAL A 172 11.00 21.87 -0.57
CA VAL A 172 10.22 23.06 -0.98
C VAL A 172 8.73 22.92 -0.69
N GLY A 173 8.29 21.78 -0.17
CA GLY A 173 6.92 21.45 0.16
C GLY A 173 6.21 22.47 1.05
N PRO A 174 6.77 22.90 2.20
CA PRO A 174 6.15 23.91 3.05
C PRO A 174 5.85 25.23 2.32
N ALA A 175 6.77 25.65 1.45
CA ALA A 175 6.60 26.85 0.63
C ALA A 175 5.51 26.66 -0.43
N LEU A 176 5.42 25.47 -1.04
CA LEU A 176 4.38 25.14 -2.01
C LEU A 176 2.99 25.10 -1.35
N VAL A 177 2.86 24.44 -0.19
CA VAL A 177 1.63 24.41 0.62
C VAL A 177 1.18 25.84 0.96
N SER A 178 2.08 26.66 1.49
CA SER A 178 1.76 28.05 1.83
C SER A 178 1.34 28.88 0.62
N SER A 179 1.92 28.63 -0.56
CA SER A 179 1.62 29.38 -1.78
C SER A 179 0.28 28.94 -2.42
N LEU A 180 -0.10 27.68 -2.26
CA LEU A 180 -1.33 27.10 -2.80
C LEU A 180 -2.54 27.30 -1.87
N GLY A 181 -2.34 27.39 -0.55
CA GLY A 181 -3.40 27.28 0.47
C GLY A 181 -4.52 28.32 0.42
N SER A 182 -4.35 29.43 -0.30
CA SER A 182 -5.43 30.41 -0.50
C SER A 182 -6.44 30.02 -1.59
N THR A 183 -6.10 29.07 -2.47
CA THR A 183 -6.89 28.75 -3.67
C THR A 183 -7.11 27.26 -3.87
N VAL A 184 -6.29 26.41 -3.26
CA VAL A 184 -6.33 24.95 -3.41
C VAL A 184 -6.51 24.30 -2.04
N ASN A 185 -7.32 23.25 -1.98
CA ASN A 185 -7.39 22.38 -0.81
C ASN A 185 -6.08 21.56 -0.72
N VAL A 186 -5.07 22.14 -0.09
CA VAL A 186 -3.72 21.58 0.00
C VAL A 186 -3.37 21.20 1.44
N GLN A 187 -2.72 20.06 1.59
CA GLN A 187 -2.27 19.54 2.88
C GLN A 187 -0.81 19.09 2.78
N GLY A 188 0.00 19.53 3.75
CA GLY A 188 1.35 19.01 3.94
C GLY A 188 1.28 17.62 4.58
N ILE A 189 2.05 16.67 4.08
CA ILE A 189 2.12 15.31 4.63
C ILE A 189 3.56 14.88 4.86
N LYS A 190 3.79 14.19 5.99
CA LYS A 190 5.11 13.67 6.34
C LYS A 190 5.20 12.20 5.92
N PRO A 191 6.22 11.79 5.16
CA PRO A 191 6.40 10.39 4.80
C PRO A 191 6.71 9.56 6.05
N GLU A 192 6.02 8.43 6.20
CA GLU A 192 6.19 7.49 7.33
C GLU A 192 6.74 6.14 6.86
N GLY A 193 7.99 5.84 7.23
CA GLY A 193 8.69 4.62 6.80
C GLY A 193 9.41 4.80 5.46
N ASP A 194 10.21 3.79 5.09
CA ASP A 194 10.89 3.79 3.80
C ASP A 194 9.92 3.61 2.62
N LYS A 195 10.41 3.82 1.39
CA LYS A 195 9.61 3.79 0.16
C LYS A 195 9.00 2.40 -0.09
N GLU A 196 9.76 1.33 0.17
CA GLU A 196 9.30 -0.05 0.00
C GLU A 196 8.16 -0.38 0.97
N ALA A 197 8.31 -0.02 2.25
CA ALA A 197 7.27 -0.19 3.26
C ALA A 197 6.02 0.64 2.92
N ARG A 198 6.17 1.86 2.41
CA ARG A 198 5.04 2.69 1.96
C ARG A 198 4.28 2.04 0.80
N LEU A 199 4.98 1.55 -0.22
CA LEU A 199 4.36 0.83 -1.33
C LEU A 199 3.71 -0.48 -0.86
N SER A 200 4.38 -1.25 -0.01
CA SER A 200 3.87 -2.53 0.52
C SER A 200 2.53 -2.37 1.25
N ARG A 201 2.28 -1.25 1.93
CA ARG A 201 0.99 -0.98 2.58
C ARG A 201 -0.17 -0.82 1.59
N VAL A 202 0.13 -0.50 0.34
CA VAL A 202 -0.87 -0.25 -0.70
C VAL A 202 -0.85 -1.32 -1.80
N THR A 203 0.06 -2.30 -1.79
CA THR A 203 0.06 -3.37 -2.80
C THR A 203 -1.20 -4.25 -2.72
N ALA A 204 -1.78 -4.43 -1.53
CA ALA A 204 -3.00 -5.21 -1.35
C ALA A 204 -4.17 -4.72 -2.21
N LEU A 205 -4.33 -3.39 -2.39
CA LEU A 205 -5.38 -2.85 -3.28
C LEU A 205 -5.09 -3.17 -4.74
N MET A 206 -3.83 -3.13 -5.14
CA MET A 206 -3.40 -3.45 -6.50
C MET A 206 -3.67 -4.93 -6.77
N GLU A 207 -3.28 -5.82 -5.85
CA GLU A 207 -3.53 -7.26 -5.92
C GLU A 207 -5.02 -7.59 -6.05
N ARG A 208 -5.89 -6.82 -5.39
CA ARG A 208 -7.37 -6.93 -5.54
C ARG A 208 -7.91 -6.36 -6.86
N GLY A 209 -7.07 -5.78 -7.71
CA GLY A 209 -7.47 -5.20 -8.99
C GLY A 209 -8.16 -3.85 -8.86
N GLU A 210 -7.82 -3.09 -7.83
CA GLU A 210 -8.47 -1.82 -7.50
C GLU A 210 -7.76 -0.60 -8.13
N LEU A 211 -6.54 -0.76 -8.65
CA LEU A 211 -5.81 0.29 -9.37
C LEU A 211 -5.99 0.14 -10.89
N TYR A 212 -6.41 1.24 -11.53
CA TYR A 212 -6.69 1.35 -12.95
C TYR A 212 -5.73 2.36 -13.60
N LEU A 213 -5.01 1.90 -14.63
CA LEU A 213 -4.20 2.75 -15.51
C LEU A 213 -4.90 2.94 -16.86
N PRO A 214 -4.69 4.05 -17.56
CA PRO A 214 -5.26 4.20 -18.89
C PRO A 214 -4.65 3.17 -19.85
N PHE A 215 -5.34 2.86 -20.94
CA PHE A 215 -4.73 2.14 -22.06
C PHE A 215 -3.68 2.98 -22.79
N ARG A 216 -3.84 4.30 -22.79
CA ARG A 216 -2.96 5.23 -23.50
C ARG A 216 -2.85 6.54 -22.74
N ALA A 217 -1.62 6.95 -22.44
CA ALA A 217 -1.30 8.32 -22.04
C ALA A 217 0.16 8.63 -22.38
N PRO A 218 0.53 9.91 -22.62
CA PRO A 218 1.91 10.28 -22.94
C PRO A 218 2.93 9.92 -21.85
N TRP A 219 2.49 9.87 -20.58
CA TRP A 219 3.32 9.56 -19.42
C TRP A 219 3.36 8.06 -19.07
N LEU A 220 2.49 7.25 -19.67
CA LEU A 220 2.20 5.88 -19.21
C LEU A 220 3.39 4.93 -19.31
N GLU A 221 4.10 4.94 -20.43
CA GLU A 221 5.23 4.03 -20.66
C GLU A 221 6.35 4.25 -19.63
N VAL A 222 6.71 5.52 -19.41
CA VAL A 222 7.74 5.91 -18.44
C VAL A 222 7.29 5.60 -17.01
N PHE A 223 6.02 5.82 -16.70
CA PHE A 223 5.44 5.47 -15.41
C PHE A 223 5.50 3.95 -15.16
N GLU A 224 5.05 3.13 -16.12
CA GLU A 224 5.02 1.67 -15.99
C GLU A 224 6.41 1.05 -15.90
N ALA A 225 7.38 1.58 -16.64
CA ALA A 225 8.76 1.13 -16.56
C ALA A 225 9.32 1.29 -15.14
N GLU A 226 9.01 2.42 -14.49
CA GLU A 226 9.39 2.67 -13.09
C GLU A 226 8.57 1.79 -12.13
N PHE A 227 7.25 1.82 -12.26
CA PHE A 227 6.29 1.20 -11.35
C PHE A 227 6.44 -0.32 -11.25
N PHE A 228 6.63 -1.02 -12.37
CA PHE A 228 6.78 -2.47 -12.39
C PHE A 228 8.20 -2.95 -12.12
N SER A 229 9.19 -2.06 -12.13
CA SER A 229 10.60 -2.41 -11.84
C SER A 229 11.01 -2.04 -10.42
N PHE A 230 10.19 -1.29 -9.67
CA PHE A 230 10.46 -0.92 -8.29
C PHE A 230 10.53 -2.14 -7.35
N PRO A 231 11.55 -2.26 -6.46
CA PRO A 231 12.50 -1.22 -6.06
C PRO A 231 13.78 -1.14 -6.90
N GLY A 232 13.95 -2.02 -7.89
CA GLY A 232 15.14 -2.11 -8.74
C GLY A 232 15.26 -1.02 -9.82
N SER A 233 14.31 -0.08 -9.90
CA SER A 233 14.34 1.04 -10.85
C SER A 233 15.34 2.12 -10.42
N GLN A 234 15.99 2.77 -11.40
CA GLN A 234 16.92 3.89 -11.14
C GLN A 234 16.21 5.10 -10.49
N HIS A 235 14.93 5.26 -10.77
CA HIS A 235 14.08 6.32 -10.23
C HIS A 235 12.94 5.69 -9.44
N ASN A 236 12.42 6.42 -8.45
CA ASN A 236 11.31 5.95 -7.62
C ASN A 236 10.31 7.06 -7.25
N ASP A 237 10.47 8.27 -7.80
CA ASP A 237 9.69 9.45 -7.44
C ASP A 237 8.22 9.29 -7.84
N GLN A 238 7.92 8.61 -8.97
CA GLN A 238 6.54 8.38 -9.40
C GLN A 238 5.83 7.34 -8.53
N VAL A 239 6.56 6.29 -8.16
CA VAL A 239 6.07 5.26 -7.24
C VAL A 239 5.84 5.85 -5.85
N ASP A 240 6.73 6.74 -5.42
CA ASP A 240 6.62 7.39 -4.12
C ASP A 240 5.39 8.30 -4.05
N ALA A 241 5.20 9.18 -5.04
CA ALA A 241 4.03 10.03 -5.15
C ALA A 241 2.71 9.23 -5.15
N LEU A 242 2.69 8.07 -5.82
CA LEU A 242 1.48 7.23 -5.92
C LEU A 242 1.21 6.50 -4.60
N SER A 243 2.23 5.87 -4.02
CA SER A 243 2.08 5.16 -2.74
C SER A 243 1.66 6.09 -1.61
N GLN A 244 2.19 7.32 -1.61
CA GLN A 244 1.80 8.40 -0.73
C GLN A 244 0.31 8.76 -0.87
N LEU A 245 -0.15 9.00 -2.10
CA LEU A 245 -1.56 9.32 -2.38
C LEU A 245 -2.47 8.19 -1.91
N LEU A 246 -2.19 6.96 -2.34
CA LEU A 246 -3.02 5.80 -2.04
C LEU A 246 -3.07 5.58 -0.53
N GLY A 247 -1.92 5.63 0.16
CA GLY A 247 -1.84 5.49 1.61
C GLY A 247 -2.65 6.54 2.37
N TYR A 248 -2.61 7.81 1.94
CA TYR A 248 -3.44 8.86 2.51
C TYR A 248 -4.93 8.59 2.26
N SER A 249 -5.32 8.33 1.02
CA SER A 249 -6.72 8.16 0.63
C SER A 249 -7.42 7.03 1.38
N ILE A 250 -6.71 5.93 1.69
CA ILE A 250 -7.25 4.82 2.48
C ILE A 250 -7.53 5.27 3.92
N ARG A 251 -6.59 6.01 4.54
CA ARG A 251 -6.73 6.54 5.91
C ARG A 251 -7.85 7.57 6.02
N ASP A 252 -7.99 8.43 5.02
CA ASP A 252 -9.01 9.49 4.94
C ASP A 252 -10.45 8.94 5.00
N THR A 253 -10.70 7.76 4.42
CA THR A 253 -12.01 7.07 4.48
C THR A 253 -12.52 6.78 5.89
N TYR A 254 -11.62 6.57 6.85
CA TYR A 254 -12.05 6.28 8.23
C TYR A 254 -12.77 7.47 8.87
N TRP A 255 -12.45 8.70 8.45
CA TRP A 255 -12.96 9.92 9.06
C TRP A 255 -14.28 10.41 8.46
N ILE A 256 -14.54 10.17 7.17
CA ILE A 256 -15.74 10.68 6.47
C ILE A 256 -17.01 9.88 6.81
N TRP A 257 -16.89 8.60 7.20
CA TRP A 257 -18.06 7.73 7.49
C TRP A 257 -18.36 7.52 9.00
N HIS A 258 -17.56 8.07 9.91
CA HIS A 258 -17.71 7.84 11.36
C HIS A 258 -17.89 9.12 12.19
N LEU A 259 -18.22 10.26 11.58
CA LEU A 259 -18.72 11.41 12.34
C LEU A 259 -20.16 11.11 12.82
N PRO A 260 -20.46 11.19 14.12
CA PRO A 260 -21.84 11.25 14.57
C PRO A 260 -22.45 12.56 14.05
N LEU A 261 -23.61 12.45 13.40
CA LEU A 261 -24.46 13.59 13.02
C LEU A 261 -24.80 14.44 14.25
#